data_AF-A0A974P6C7-F1
#
_entry.id   AF-A0A974P6C7-F1
#
_cell.length_a   1.000
_cell.length_b   1.000
_cell.length_c   1.000
_cell.angle_alpha   90.00
_cell.angle_beta   90.00
_cell.angle_gamma   90.00
#
_symmetry.space_group_name_H-M   'P 1'
#
loop_
_entity.id
_entity.type
_entity.pdbx_description
1 polymer ?
#
loop_
_entity_poly.entity_id
_entity_poly.type
_entity_poly.pdbx_seq_one_letter_code
_entity_poly.pdbx_strand_id
1 'polypeptide(L)'
;MPVVDVNGFVVGDLAWSPKRPGVTVLKSAAPVFLLAFLVLMGAALAMALRIKTIFRDLTLGEDALERTMGQLVRARDQADTANVAKSQFLANMSHEIRTPLNGVLGMAQVMARDELSPIQSGRLSVIRASGQTLLSVLNDVLDISKIEAGRLEVDNHEFDVAEAVSEACATFTNLAAQRTSPSISTSPPRRTVSGGATARACVR
;
A
#
# COMPACT_ATOMS: atom_id res chain seq x y z
N MET A 1 -31.06 36.15 -74.77
CA MET A 1 -30.05 36.83 -75.60
C MET A 1 -28.90 35.85 -75.76
N PRO A 2 -28.59 35.42 -76.99
CA PRO A 2 -27.53 34.44 -77.22
C PRO A 2 -26.20 35.06 -76.80
N VAL A 3 -25.51 34.39 -75.88
CA VAL A 3 -24.15 34.74 -75.50
C VAL A 3 -23.24 34.06 -76.49
N VAL A 4 -22.54 34.89 -77.25
CA VAL A 4 -21.66 34.48 -78.34
C VAL A 4 -20.22 34.64 -77.85
N ASP A 5 -19.39 33.63 -78.08
CA ASP A 5 -17.94 33.75 -77.86
C ASP A 5 -17.33 34.75 -78.86
N VAL A 6 -16.10 35.20 -78.60
CA VAL A 6 -15.31 36.11 -79.44
C VAL A 6 -15.19 35.60 -80.89
N ASN A 7 -15.35 34.29 -81.10
CA ASN A 7 -15.32 33.63 -82.40
C ASN A 7 -16.69 33.50 -83.09
N GLY A 8 -17.77 34.07 -82.53
CA GLY A 8 -19.10 34.05 -83.13
C GLY A 8 -19.88 32.73 -82.94
N PHE A 9 -19.35 31.77 -82.18
CA PHE A 9 -20.07 30.55 -81.81
C PHE A 9 -21.01 30.81 -80.62
N VAL A 10 -22.25 30.33 -80.72
CA VAL A 10 -23.26 30.46 -79.66
C VAL A 10 -22.92 29.47 -78.54
N VAL A 11 -22.48 29.98 -77.38
CA VAL A 11 -22.09 29.17 -76.21
C VAL A 11 -23.29 28.90 -75.30
N GLY A 12 -24.35 29.72 -75.40
CA GLY A 12 -25.62 29.50 -74.71
C GLY A 12 -26.60 30.66 -74.89
N ASP A 13 -27.84 30.51 -74.42
CA ASP A 13 -28.85 31.58 -74.44
C ASP A 13 -29.23 32.01 -73.03
N LEU A 14 -28.98 33.27 -72.68
CA LEU A 14 -29.46 33.90 -71.45
C LEU A 14 -30.88 34.42 -71.67
N ALA A 15 -31.87 33.56 -71.45
CA ALA A 15 -33.29 33.94 -71.51
C ALA A 15 -33.83 34.23 -70.10
N TRP A 16 -33.97 35.51 -69.73
CA TRP A 16 -34.73 35.93 -68.56
C TRP A 16 -36.23 35.91 -68.88
N SER A 17 -36.97 34.90 -68.40
CA SER A 17 -38.42 34.77 -68.59
C SER A 17 -39.20 35.32 -67.37
N PRO A 18 -39.99 36.40 -67.52
CA PRO A 18 -40.67 37.07 -66.40
C PRO A 18 -41.79 36.25 -65.73
N LYS A 19 -42.23 35.14 -66.35
CA LYS A 19 -43.42 34.39 -65.88
C LYS A 19 -43.13 33.41 -64.73
N ARG A 20 -41.88 33.05 -64.45
CA ARG A 20 -41.47 32.21 -63.30
C ARG A 20 -40.02 32.51 -62.86
N PRO A 21 -39.74 33.67 -62.24
CA PRO A 21 -38.38 34.01 -61.83
C PRO A 21 -37.89 33.02 -60.76
N GLY A 22 -36.74 32.39 -60.99
CA GLY A 22 -36.00 31.59 -59.99
C GLY A 22 -36.49 30.15 -59.74
N VAL A 23 -37.68 29.75 -60.19
CA VAL A 23 -38.27 28.43 -59.84
C VAL A 23 -37.52 27.25 -60.50
N THR A 24 -36.97 27.45 -61.69
CA THR A 24 -36.18 26.42 -62.41
C THR A 24 -34.84 26.15 -61.72
N VAL A 25 -34.14 27.20 -61.27
CA VAL A 25 -32.88 27.10 -60.49
C VAL A 25 -33.15 26.50 -59.11
N LEU A 26 -34.26 26.88 -58.48
CA LEU A 26 -34.66 26.33 -57.18
C LEU A 26 -34.95 24.82 -57.27
N LYS A 27 -35.63 24.36 -58.33
CA LYS A 27 -35.92 22.94 -58.53
C LYS A 27 -34.68 22.11 -58.88
N SER A 28 -33.73 22.66 -59.64
CA SER A 28 -32.48 21.96 -59.97
C SER A 28 -31.50 21.92 -58.79
N ALA A 29 -31.52 22.92 -57.91
CA ALA A 29 -30.68 22.95 -56.71
C ALA A 29 -31.29 22.23 -55.50
N ALA A 30 -32.62 22.12 -55.41
CA ALA A 30 -33.34 21.42 -54.36
C ALA A 30 -32.82 20.00 -54.04
N PRO A 31 -32.56 19.10 -55.01
CA PRO A 31 -32.05 17.77 -54.71
C PRO A 31 -30.64 17.79 -54.08
N VAL A 32 -29.79 18.75 -54.45
CA VAL A 32 -28.45 18.91 -53.87
C VAL A 32 -28.56 19.37 -52.42
N PHE A 33 -29.42 20.35 -52.13
CA PHE A 33 -29.67 20.80 -50.77
C PHE A 33 -30.31 19.70 -49.91
N LEU A 34 -31.24 18.93 -50.45
CA LEU A 34 -31.85 17.78 -49.78
C LEU A 34 -30.78 16.73 -49.43
N LEU A 35 -29.91 16.40 -50.38
CA LEU A 35 -28.83 15.43 -50.17
C LEU A 35 -27.84 15.93 -49.12
N ALA A 36 -27.41 17.19 -49.18
CA ALA A 36 -26.56 17.80 -48.18
C ALA A 36 -27.20 17.77 -46.78
N PHE A 37 -28.50 18.07 -46.69
CA PHE A 37 -29.26 18.00 -45.45
C PHE A 37 -29.33 16.57 -44.89
N LEU A 38 -29.60 15.57 -45.72
CA LEU A 38 -29.63 14.16 -45.31
C LEU A 38 -28.25 13.69 -44.83
N VAL A 39 -27.17 14.08 -45.50
CA VAL A 39 -25.79 13.77 -45.07
C VAL A 39 -25.49 14.40 -43.71
N LEU A 40 -25.84 15.68 -43.50
CA LEU A 40 -25.66 16.36 -42.23
C LEU A 40 -26.49 15.72 -41.10
N MET A 41 -27.75 15.35 -41.38
CA MET A 41 -28.60 14.64 -40.43
C MET A 41 -28.04 13.26 -40.07
N GLY A 42 -27.54 12.52 -41.06
CA GLY A 42 -26.87 11.24 -40.83
C GLY A 42 -25.60 11.37 -39.99
N ALA A 43 -24.77 12.38 -40.29
CA ALA A 43 -23.56 12.68 -39.52
C ALA A 43 -23.89 13.11 -38.08
N ALA A 44 -24.90 13.96 -37.89
CA ALA A 44 -25.36 14.40 -36.58
C ALA A 44 -25.91 13.23 -35.75
N LEU A 45 -26.69 12.33 -36.38
CA LEU A 45 -27.19 11.12 -35.72
C LEU A 45 -26.03 10.19 -35.33
N ALA A 46 -25.08 9.95 -36.24
CA ALA A 46 -23.90 9.13 -35.95
C ALA A 46 -23.08 9.73 -34.80
N MET A 47 -22.87 11.05 -34.78
CA MET A 47 -22.18 11.75 -33.70
C MET A 47 -22.93 11.62 -32.37
N ALA A 48 -24.25 11.81 -32.36
CA ALA A 48 -25.08 11.67 -31.16
C ALA A 48 -25.01 10.25 -30.57
N LEU A 49 -24.99 9.21 -31.43
CA LEU A 49 -24.81 7.83 -31.00
C LEU A 49 -23.42 7.60 -30.39
N ARG A 50 -22.36 8.14 -31.00
CA ARG A 50 -20.98 8.07 -30.46
C ARG A 50 -20.84 8.77 -29.11
N ILE A 51 -21.44 9.95 -28.97
CA ILE A 51 -21.45 10.70 -27.71
C ILE A 51 -22.16 9.87 -26.63
N LYS A 52 -23.32 9.29 -26.95
CA LYS A 52 -24.08 8.46 -26.01
C LYS A 52 -23.30 7.22 -25.56
N THR A 53 -22.56 6.57 -26.45
CA THR A 53 -21.73 5.42 -26.07
C THR A 53 -20.62 5.84 -25.11
N ILE A 54 -19.92 6.94 -25.40
CA ILE A 54 -18.83 7.45 -24.56
C ILE A 54 -19.35 7.82 -23.16
N PHE A 55 -20.46 8.57 -23.10
CA PHE A 55 -21.06 8.92 -21.80
C PHE A 55 -21.44 7.69 -20.98
N ARG A 56 -22.02 6.67 -21.61
CA ARG A 56 -22.35 5.41 -20.92
C ARG A 56 -21.10 4.72 -20.39
N ASP A 57 -20.04 4.65 -21.19
CA ASP A 57 -18.79 4.00 -20.80
C ASP A 57 -18.11 4.74 -19.64
N LEU A 58 -18.19 6.08 -19.60
CA LEU A 58 -17.72 6.88 -18.46
C LEU A 58 -18.51 6.55 -17.18
N THR A 59 -19.84 6.55 -17.24
CA THR A 59 -20.68 6.26 -16.07
C THR A 59 -20.47 4.85 -15.53
N LEU A 60 -20.28 3.86 -16.42
CA LEU A 60 -19.98 2.49 -16.02
C LEU A 60 -18.62 2.37 -15.36
N GLY A 61 -17.63 3.15 -15.83
CA GLY A 61 -16.30 3.21 -15.23
C GLY A 61 -16.31 3.82 -13.82
N GLU A 62 -17.09 4.89 -13.62
CA GLU A 62 -17.26 5.55 -12.32
C GLU A 62 -17.90 4.60 -11.30
N ASP A 63 -19.02 3.94 -11.65
CA ASP A 63 -19.68 2.95 -10.81
C ASP A 63 -18.76 1.77 -10.45
N ALA A 64 -17.97 1.29 -11.42
CA ALA A 64 -17.03 0.20 -11.20
C ALA A 64 -15.93 0.63 -10.23
N LEU A 65 -15.39 1.83 -10.40
CA LEU A 65 -14.37 2.39 -9.52
C LEU A 65 -14.89 2.56 -8.09
N GLU A 66 -16.09 3.13 -7.92
CA GLU A 66 -16.69 3.31 -6.60
C GLU A 66 -16.92 1.98 -5.89
N ARG A 67 -17.41 0.95 -6.62
CA ARG A 67 -17.57 -0.40 -6.07
C ARG A 67 -16.25 -1.01 -5.65
N THR A 68 -15.22 -0.93 -6.49
CA THR A 68 -13.90 -1.45 -6.15
C THR A 68 -13.31 -0.71 -4.96
N MET A 69 -13.41 0.62 -4.90
CA MET A 69 -12.98 1.39 -3.75
C MET A 69 -13.73 0.99 -2.48
N GLY A 70 -15.05 0.85 -2.53
CA GLY A 70 -15.86 0.40 -1.40
C GLY A 70 -15.50 -1.01 -0.93
N GLN A 71 -15.19 -1.92 -1.86
CA GLN A 71 -14.70 -3.26 -1.53
C GLN A 71 -13.32 -3.21 -0.88
N LEU A 72 -12.39 -2.40 -1.39
CA LEU A 72 -11.06 -2.23 -0.82
C LEU A 72 -11.12 -1.64 0.59
N VAL A 73 -11.96 -0.63 0.81
CA VAL A 73 -12.16 -0.04 2.14
C VAL A 73 -12.71 -1.07 3.12
N ARG A 74 -13.75 -1.83 2.72
CA ARG A 74 -14.31 -2.89 3.58
C ARG A 74 -13.29 -3.99 3.88
N ALA A 75 -12.52 -4.42 2.89
CA ALA A 75 -11.48 -5.43 3.06
C ALA A 75 -10.36 -4.94 3.99
N ARG A 76 -9.94 -3.68 3.83
CA ARG A 76 -9.00 -3.02 4.75
C ARG A 76 -9.54 -2.99 6.17
N ASP A 77 -10.77 -2.50 6.37
CA ASP A 77 -11.35 -2.35 7.71
C ASP A 77 -11.53 -3.71 8.41
N GLN A 78 -11.87 -4.76 7.65
CA GLN A 78 -11.90 -6.13 8.15
C GLN A 78 -10.51 -6.62 8.56
N ALA A 79 -9.49 -6.37 7.74
CA ALA A 79 -8.11 -6.73 8.05
C ALA A 79 -7.59 -5.99 9.30
N ASP A 80 -7.87 -4.69 9.41
CA ASP A 80 -7.46 -3.87 10.55
C ASP A 80 -8.13 -4.34 11.84
N THR A 81 -9.44 -4.63 11.78
CA THR A 81 -10.18 -5.17 12.93
C THR A 81 -9.62 -6.51 13.37
N ALA A 82 -9.31 -7.41 12.42
CA ALA A 82 -8.70 -8.69 12.71
C ALA A 82 -7.31 -8.54 13.35
N ASN A 83 -6.48 -7.60 12.87
CA ASN A 83 -5.16 -7.32 13.43
C ASN A 83 -5.23 -6.78 14.86
N VAL A 84 -6.17 -5.87 15.13
CA VAL A 84 -6.41 -5.36 16.49
C VAL A 84 -6.83 -6.49 17.43
N ALA A 85 -7.79 -7.31 17.02
CA ALA A 85 -8.26 -8.45 17.81
C ALA A 85 -7.14 -9.48 18.07
N LYS A 86 -6.36 -9.83 17.05
CA LYS A 86 -5.18 -10.71 17.17
C LYS A 86 -4.20 -10.19 18.21
N SER A 87 -3.87 -8.91 18.14
CA SER A 87 -2.91 -8.28 19.05
C SER A 87 -3.41 -8.25 20.49
N GLN A 88 -4.68 -7.88 20.70
CA GLN A 88 -5.29 -7.86 22.04
C GLN A 88 -5.35 -9.26 22.64
N PHE A 89 -5.70 -10.25 21.83
CA PHE A 89 -5.69 -11.65 22.25
C PHE A 89 -4.29 -12.09 22.70
N LEU A 90 -3.25 -11.84 21.89
CA LEU A 90 -1.88 -12.24 22.21
C LEU A 90 -1.35 -11.51 23.45
N ALA A 91 -1.64 -10.21 23.60
CA ALA A 91 -1.30 -9.45 24.80
C ALA A 91 -1.92 -10.06 26.06
N ASN A 92 -3.22 -10.32 26.04
CA ASN A 92 -3.94 -10.89 27.19
C ASN A 92 -3.44 -12.29 27.52
N MET A 93 -3.33 -13.17 26.51
CA MET A 93 -2.83 -14.53 26.71
C MET A 93 -1.40 -14.55 27.26
N SER A 94 -0.55 -13.63 26.83
CA SER A 94 0.82 -13.53 27.36
C SER A 94 0.83 -13.17 28.84
N HIS A 95 -0.02 -12.22 29.27
CA HIS A 95 -0.16 -11.91 30.69
C HIS A 95 -0.70 -13.10 31.52
N GLU A 96 -1.67 -13.84 30.97
CA GLU A 96 -2.25 -15.02 31.62
C GLU A 96 -1.29 -16.21 31.67
N ILE A 97 -0.36 -16.35 30.72
CA ILE A 97 0.67 -17.39 30.73
C ILE A 97 1.86 -16.99 31.61
N ARG A 98 2.26 -15.72 31.60
CA ARG A 98 3.41 -15.21 32.36
C ARG A 98 3.20 -15.40 33.87
N THR A 99 1.99 -15.16 34.37
CA THR A 99 1.67 -15.27 35.81
C THR A 99 1.92 -16.68 36.38
N PRO A 100 1.31 -17.76 35.86
CA PRO A 100 1.58 -19.11 36.34
C PRO A 100 3.01 -19.57 36.05
N LEU A 101 3.59 -19.17 34.91
CA LEU A 101 4.97 -19.54 34.57
C LEU A 101 5.98 -18.95 35.55
N ASN A 102 5.83 -17.67 35.91
CA ASN A 102 6.65 -17.02 36.92
C ASN A 102 6.46 -17.66 38.31
N GLY A 103 5.26 -18.14 38.62
CA GLY A 103 5.01 -18.94 39.83
C GLY A 103 5.78 -20.26 39.83
N VAL A 104 5.76 -21.00 38.73
CA VAL A 104 6.53 -22.25 38.56
C VAL A 104 8.04 -21.99 38.66
N LEU A 105 8.55 -20.95 37.97
CA LEU A 105 9.96 -20.58 38.03
C LEU A 105 10.38 -20.09 39.42
N GLY A 106 9.54 -19.31 40.09
CA GLY A 106 9.76 -18.87 41.46
C GLY A 106 9.83 -20.05 42.43
N MET A 107 8.91 -21.01 42.32
CA MET A 107 8.94 -22.24 43.12
C MET A 107 10.20 -23.06 42.82
N ALA A 108 10.56 -23.21 41.55
CA ALA A 108 11.80 -23.89 41.17
C ALA A 108 13.03 -23.21 41.77
N GLN A 109 13.03 -21.88 41.86
CA GLN A 109 14.13 -21.10 42.44
C GLN A 109 14.19 -21.21 43.97
N VAL A 110 13.05 -21.41 44.64
CA VAL A 110 13.00 -21.73 46.08
C VAL A 110 13.55 -23.14 46.32
N MET A 111 13.08 -24.14 45.57
CA MET A 111 13.56 -25.53 45.68
C MET A 111 15.07 -25.64 45.42
N ALA A 112 15.62 -24.77 44.55
CA ALA A 112 17.05 -24.74 44.25
C ALA A 112 17.94 -24.31 45.43
N ARG A 113 17.35 -23.77 46.51
CA ARG A 113 18.06 -23.38 47.73
C ARG A 113 18.21 -24.52 48.74
N ASP A 114 17.45 -25.60 48.58
CA ASP A 114 17.49 -26.76 49.46
C ASP A 114 18.58 -27.76 49.03
N GLU A 115 18.91 -28.71 49.92
CA GLU A 115 19.76 -29.84 49.55
C GLU A 115 19.02 -30.79 48.60
N LEU A 116 19.44 -30.78 47.33
CA LEU A 116 18.88 -31.62 46.28
C LEU A 116 19.85 -32.73 45.89
N SER A 117 19.33 -33.93 45.66
CA SER A 117 20.12 -34.99 45.02
C SER A 117 20.55 -34.57 43.61
N PRO A 118 21.64 -35.15 43.04
CA PRO A 118 22.10 -34.81 41.70
C PRO A 118 21.01 -34.98 40.62
N ILE A 119 20.14 -35.98 40.76
CA ILE A 119 19.02 -36.24 39.84
C ILE A 119 17.96 -35.12 39.94
N GLN A 120 17.62 -34.70 41.17
CA GLN A 120 16.64 -33.61 41.38
C GLN A 120 17.18 -32.28 40.87
N SER A 121 18.45 -31.97 41.13
CA SER A 121 19.12 -30.78 40.60
C SER A 121 19.13 -30.76 39.07
N GLY A 122 19.45 -31.89 38.44
CA GLY A 122 19.38 -32.04 36.97
C GLY A 122 17.98 -31.77 36.41
N ARG A 123 16.93 -32.35 37.02
CA ARG A 123 15.53 -32.10 36.61
C ARG A 123 15.12 -30.64 36.81
N LEU A 124 15.53 -30.02 37.92
CA LEU A 124 15.22 -28.63 38.22
C LEU A 124 15.89 -27.67 37.23
N SER A 125 17.13 -27.97 36.84
CA SER A 125 17.84 -27.23 35.79
C SER A 125 17.09 -27.28 34.46
N VAL A 126 16.57 -28.45 34.06
CA VAL A 126 15.76 -28.60 32.85
C VAL A 126 14.47 -27.78 32.93
N ILE A 127 13.72 -27.86 34.03
CA ILE A 127 12.48 -27.07 34.22
C ILE A 127 12.77 -25.57 34.06
N ARG A 128 13.85 -25.08 34.71
CA ARG A 128 14.21 -23.67 34.67
C ARG A 128 14.64 -23.23 33.27
N ALA A 129 15.46 -24.03 32.59
CA ALA A 129 15.87 -23.76 31.21
C ALA A 129 14.66 -23.73 30.26
N SER A 130 13.75 -24.71 30.35
CA SER A 130 12.54 -24.75 29.52
C SER A 130 11.60 -23.57 29.79
N GLY A 131 11.41 -23.19 31.06
CA GLY A 131 10.57 -22.04 31.40
C GLY A 131 11.15 -20.71 30.91
N GLN A 132 12.48 -20.54 30.98
CA GLN A 132 13.15 -19.35 30.45
C GLN A 132 13.03 -19.27 28.92
N THR A 133 13.21 -20.40 28.22
CA THR A 133 13.01 -20.48 26.77
C THR A 133 11.57 -20.14 26.38
N LEU A 134 10.58 -20.68 27.11
CA LEU A 134 9.17 -20.38 26.86
C LEU A 134 8.86 -18.89 27.04
N LEU A 135 9.43 -18.26 28.08
CA LEU A 135 9.25 -16.83 28.31
C LEU A 135 9.86 -15.98 27.17
N SER A 136 11.01 -16.40 26.64
CA SER A 136 11.63 -15.75 25.47
C SER A 136 10.72 -15.83 24.26
N VAL A 137 10.27 -17.04 23.88
CA VAL A 137 9.37 -17.24 22.74
C VAL A 137 8.07 -16.46 22.90
N LEU A 138 7.53 -16.41 24.12
CA LEU A 138 6.31 -15.65 24.41
C LEU A 138 6.52 -14.14 24.19
N ASN A 139 7.66 -13.60 24.61
CA ASN A 139 8.00 -12.19 24.38
C ASN A 139 8.22 -11.92 22.88
N ASP A 140 8.91 -12.81 22.16
CA ASP A 140 9.15 -12.66 20.72
C ASP A 140 7.82 -12.58 19.93
N VAL A 141 6.84 -13.42 20.29
CA VAL A 141 5.51 -13.41 19.68
C VAL A 141 4.76 -12.11 19.98
N LEU A 142 4.88 -11.57 21.20
CA LEU A 142 4.31 -10.28 21.54
C LEU A 142 4.93 -9.13 20.76
N ASP A 143 6.25 -9.13 20.60
CA ASP A 143 6.96 -8.05 19.92
C ASP A 143 6.62 -8.02 18.43
N ILE A 144 6.54 -9.18 17.78
CA ILE A 144 6.02 -9.30 16.40
C ILE A 144 4.59 -8.73 16.32
N SER A 145 3.73 -9.04 17.28
CA SER A 145 2.34 -8.56 17.30
C SER A 145 2.24 -7.04 17.45
N LYS A 146 3.13 -6.42 18.23
CA LYS A 146 3.21 -4.95 18.35
C LYS A 146 3.70 -4.31 17.05
N ILE A 147 4.68 -4.91 16.38
CA ILE A 147 5.21 -4.46 15.09
C ILE A 147 4.13 -4.50 14.02
N GLU A 148 3.43 -5.63 13.87
CA GLU A 148 2.34 -5.79 12.90
C GLU A 148 1.20 -4.78 13.13
N ALA A 149 0.97 -4.38 14.38
CA ALA A 149 -0.03 -3.38 14.74
C ALA A 149 0.47 -1.93 14.71
N GLY A 150 1.73 -1.68 14.32
CA GLY A 150 2.32 -0.34 14.31
C GLY A 150 2.45 0.30 15.70
N ARG A 151 2.46 -0.51 16.77
CA ARG A 151 2.51 -0.09 18.18
C ARG A 151 3.90 -0.23 18.82
N LEU A 152 4.94 -0.43 18.02
CA LEU A 152 6.31 -0.44 18.53
C LEU A 152 6.77 0.99 18.76
N GLU A 153 6.88 1.38 20.03
CA GLU A 153 7.44 2.67 20.44
C GLU A 153 8.93 2.49 20.74
N VAL A 154 9.76 3.35 20.16
CA VAL A 154 11.20 3.41 20.46
C VAL A 154 11.41 4.49 21.50
N ASP A 155 11.90 4.09 22.67
CA ASP A 155 12.30 5.04 23.70
C ASP A 155 13.60 5.74 23.30
N ASN A 156 13.56 7.06 23.17
CA ASN A 156 14.73 7.88 22.85
C ASN A 156 15.26 8.52 24.14
N HIS A 157 16.31 7.93 24.69
CA HIS A 157 17.07 8.49 25.80
C HIS A 157 18.58 8.47 25.50
N GLU A 158 19.35 9.31 26.18
CA GLU A 158 20.82 9.30 26.08
C GLU A 158 21.38 8.05 26.78
N PHE A 159 22.23 7.29 26.09
CA PHE A 159 22.91 6.12 26.65
C PHE A 159 24.37 6.05 26.21
N ASP A 160 25.22 5.41 27.02
CA ASP A 160 26.63 5.18 26.67
C ASP A 160 26.73 3.97 25.72
N VAL A 161 27.12 4.24 24.48
CA VAL A 161 27.30 3.21 23.44
C VAL A 161 28.40 2.21 23.82
N ALA A 162 29.46 2.63 24.49
CA ALA A 162 30.55 1.74 24.89
C ALA A 162 30.09 0.76 25.97
N GLU A 163 29.28 1.23 26.93
CA GLU A 163 28.66 0.39 27.96
C GLU A 163 27.67 -0.60 27.33
N ALA A 164 26.76 -0.14 26.48
CA ALA A 164 25.78 -0.99 25.79
C ALA A 164 26.45 -2.09 24.93
N VAL A 165 27.52 -1.74 24.20
CA VAL A 165 28.29 -2.72 23.41
C VAL A 165 29.02 -3.70 24.31
N SER A 166 29.59 -3.24 25.43
CA SER A 166 30.28 -4.11 26.40
C SER A 166 29.32 -5.11 27.03
N GLU A 167 28.12 -4.68 27.45
CA GLU A 167 27.08 -5.55 27.99
C GLU A 167 26.59 -6.58 26.95
N ALA A 168 26.36 -6.13 25.72
CA ALA A 168 26.00 -7.03 24.62
C ALA A 168 27.08 -8.09 24.40
N CYS A 169 28.35 -7.69 24.31
CA CYS A 169 29.48 -8.62 24.17
C CYS A 169 29.60 -9.59 25.35
N ALA A 170 29.38 -9.12 26.59
CA ALA A 170 29.41 -9.95 27.79
C ALA A 170 28.33 -11.04 27.79
N THR A 171 27.21 -10.82 27.12
CA THR A 171 26.15 -11.84 26.97
C THR A 171 26.61 -13.02 26.11
N PHE A 172 27.56 -12.81 25.19
CA PHE A 172 28.08 -13.83 24.28
C PHE A 172 29.42 -14.43 24.68
N THR A 173 30.16 -13.88 25.66
CA THR A 173 31.48 -14.39 26.06
C THR A 173 31.44 -15.83 26.53
N ASN A 174 30.41 -16.25 27.28
CA ASN A 174 30.25 -17.64 27.72
C ASN A 174 29.96 -18.60 26.55
N LEU A 175 29.22 -18.15 25.54
CA LEU A 175 28.91 -18.94 24.34
C LEU A 175 30.12 -19.02 23.40
N ALA A 176 30.89 -17.94 23.31
CA ALA A 176 32.15 -17.89 22.57
C ALA A 176 33.24 -18.73 23.24
N ALA A 177 33.30 -18.76 24.59
CA ALA A 177 34.23 -19.63 25.32
C ALA A 177 33.95 -21.13 25.10
N GLN A 178 32.68 -21.49 24.86
CA GLN A 178 32.27 -22.86 24.54
C GLN A 178 32.48 -23.24 23.06
N ARG A 179 32.67 -22.25 22.17
CA ARG A 179 32.92 -22.44 20.74
C ARG A 179 34.32 -21.92 20.42
N THR A 180 35.32 -22.80 20.42
CA THR A 180 36.72 -22.49 20.09
C THR A 180 36.84 -21.77 18.73
N SER A 181 36.88 -20.44 18.75
CA SER A 181 37.35 -19.61 17.62
C SER A 181 37.73 -18.21 18.08
N PRO A 182 38.67 -17.55 17.38
CA PRO A 182 39.56 -16.56 17.97
C PRO A 182 38.86 -15.23 18.27
N SER A 183 39.31 -14.64 19.38
CA SER A 183 38.87 -13.38 19.97
C SER A 183 38.69 -12.26 18.93
N ILE A 184 37.47 -11.72 18.84
CA ILE A 184 37.21 -10.44 18.17
C ILE A 184 37.67 -9.33 19.11
N SER A 185 38.77 -8.68 18.76
CA SER A 185 39.19 -7.41 19.38
C SER A 185 38.34 -6.29 18.79
N THR A 186 37.36 -5.79 19.54
CA THR A 186 36.66 -4.56 19.20
C THR A 186 37.33 -3.39 19.93
N SER A 187 38.08 -2.57 19.19
CA SER A 187 38.41 -1.22 19.68
C SER A 187 37.16 -0.35 19.50
N PRO A 188 36.69 0.37 20.53
CA PRO A 188 35.52 1.23 20.38
C PRO A 188 35.90 2.42 19.48
N PRO A 189 35.08 2.78 18.48
CA PRO A 189 35.29 4.01 17.73
C PRO A 189 35.01 5.19 18.66
N ARG A 190 36.09 5.83 19.13
CA ARG A 190 36.02 7.08 19.90
C ARG A 190 35.58 8.21 18.96
N ARG A 191 34.27 8.37 18.77
CA ARG A 191 33.66 9.59 18.20
C ARG A 191 32.44 9.98 19.01
N THR A 192 32.63 10.98 19.85
CA THR A 192 31.58 11.87 20.35
C THR A 192 30.80 12.41 19.14
N VAL A 193 29.53 12.05 19.01
CA VAL A 193 28.61 12.73 18.08
C VAL A 193 28.27 14.07 18.72
N SER A 194 29.13 15.07 18.52
CA SER A 194 28.79 16.47 18.79
C SER A 194 27.96 16.98 17.61
N GLY A 195 26.79 17.54 17.91
CA GLY A 195 25.77 17.96 16.95
C GLY A 195 26.22 19.01 15.92
N GLY A 196 25.42 19.09 14.84
CA GLY A 196 25.47 20.17 13.86
C GLY A 196 25.37 19.73 12.41
N ALA A 197 24.28 19.08 12.00
CA ALA A 197 23.91 19.03 10.58
C ALA A 197 22.41 18.83 10.42
N THR A 198 21.74 19.87 9.94
CA THR A 198 20.35 19.89 9.49
C THR A 198 20.10 18.80 8.44
N ALA A 199 19.49 17.69 8.86
CA ALA A 199 18.93 16.69 7.95
C ALA A 199 17.53 17.14 7.52
N ARG A 200 17.46 17.85 6.39
CA ARG A 200 16.23 18.17 5.68
C ARG A 200 15.73 16.87 5.02
N ALA A 201 14.81 16.17 5.67
CA ALA A 201 14.12 15.03 5.07
C ALA A 201 13.15 15.55 4.00
N CYS A 202 13.55 15.40 2.74
CA CYS A 202 12.67 15.56 1.59
C CYS A 202 11.77 14.31 1.53
N VAL A 203 10.50 14.49 1.87
CA VAL A 203 9.44 13.51 1.61
C VAL A 203 9.15 13.55 0.11
N ARG A 204 9.33 12.41 -0.58
CA ARG A 204 8.61 12.11 -1.81
C ARG A 204 8.38 10.62 -1.92
#